data_AF-F3KCB4-F1
#
_entry.id   AF-F3KCB4-F1
#
_cell.length_a   1.000
_cell.length_b   1.000
_cell.length_c   1.000
_cell.angle_alpha   90.00
_cell.angle_beta   90.00
_cell.angle_gamma   90.00
#
_symmetry.space_group_name_H-M   'P 1'
#
loop_
_entity.id
_entity.type
_entity.pdbx_description
1 polymer ?
#
loop_
_entity_poly.entity_id
_entity_poly.type
_entity_poly.pdbx_seq_one_letter_code
_entity_poly.pdbx_strand_id
1 'polypeptide(L)'
;MNVLPPLQTGLSGISRGFENLQEIASDIAKAGTSKPDAIDTPAELTQSLVELQEQEQATLAAVKVVGETEQVLGTLLDVKV
;
A
#
# COMPACT_ATOMS: atom_id res chain seq x y z
N MET A 1 -3.13 -0.39 29.17
CA MET A 1 -2.86 -1.48 28.22
C MET A 1 -3.15 -0.92 26.83
N ASN A 2 -2.10 -0.62 26.06
CA ASN A 2 -2.15 0.19 24.84
C ASN A 2 -2.50 -0.73 23.65
N VAL A 3 -3.78 -0.92 23.35
CA VAL A 3 -4.27 -1.75 22.23
C VAL A 3 -4.26 -1.03 20.86
N LEU A 4 -3.70 0.19 20.80
CA LEU A 4 -3.59 0.99 19.57
C LEU A 4 -2.44 0.68 18.57
N PRO A 5 -1.37 -0.09 18.87
CA PRO A 5 -0.24 -0.20 17.93
C PRO A 5 -0.58 -0.82 16.56
N PRO A 6 -1.43 -1.88 16.44
CA PRO A 6 -1.72 -2.49 15.14
C PRO A 6 -2.57 -1.59 14.24
N LEU A 7 -3.57 -0.90 14.81
CA LEU A 7 -4.44 0.03 14.07
C LEU A 7 -3.67 1.25 13.57
N GLN A 8 -2.83 1.85 14.42
CA GLN A 8 -1.99 2.98 14.01
C GLN A 8 -0.95 2.56 12.96
N THR A 9 -0.39 1.36 13.07
CA THR A 9 0.56 0.81 12.10
C THR A 9 -0.14 0.51 10.76
N GLY A 10 -1.32 -0.08 10.80
CA GLY A 10 -2.12 -0.36 9.61
C GLY A 10 -2.56 0.91 8.89
N LEU A 11 -3.07 1.90 9.63
CA LEU A 11 -3.48 3.18 9.05
C LEU A 11 -2.29 3.96 8.46
N SER A 12 -1.15 3.96 9.15
CA SER A 12 0.09 4.57 8.65
C SER A 12 0.62 3.84 7.41
N GLY A 13 0.51 2.52 7.38
CA GLY A 13 0.89 1.69 6.22
C GLY A 13 0.00 1.97 5.01
N ILE A 14 -1.30 2.14 5.21
CA ILE A 14 -2.24 2.52 4.15
C ILE A 14 -1.93 3.93 3.61
N SER A 15 -1.71 4.91 4.49
CA SER A 15 -1.38 6.29 4.07
C SER A 15 -0.11 6.34 3.23
N ARG A 16 0.97 5.69 3.70
CA ARG A 16 2.23 5.58 2.94
C ARG A 16 2.07 4.76 1.67
N GLY A 17 1.21 3.74 1.70
CA GLY A 17 0.82 2.94 0.54
C GLY A 17 0.27 3.81 -0.59
N PHE A 18 -0.67 4.69 -0.27
CA PHE A 18 -1.27 5.61 -1.24
C PHE A 18 -0.27 6.66 -1.77
N GLU A 19 0.60 7.19 -0.91
CA GLU A 19 1.65 8.14 -1.33
C GLU A 19 2.62 7.49 -2.33
N ASN A 20 3.15 6.31 -1.99
CA ASN A 20 4.06 5.57 -2.86
C ASN A 20 3.40 5.11 -4.16
N LEU A 21 2.14 4.64 -4.11
CA LEU A 21 1.38 4.28 -5.32
C LEU A 21 1.22 5.48 -6.26
N GLN A 22 1.04 6.68 -5.72
CA GLN A 22 0.87 7.89 -6.53
C GLN A 22 2.18 8.32 -7.20
N GLU A 23 3.31 8.15 -6.52
CA GLU A 23 4.65 8.37 -7.08
C GLU A 23 4.95 7.38 -8.22
N ILE A 24 4.76 6.08 -7.98
CA ILE A 24 4.98 5.03 -8.98
C ILE A 24 4.06 5.21 -10.19
N ALA A 25 2.77 5.55 -9.97
CA ALA A 25 1.84 5.85 -11.06
C ALA A 25 2.27 7.08 -11.88
N SER A 26 2.85 8.09 -11.23
CA SER A 26 3.42 9.26 -11.91
C SER A 26 4.61 8.86 -12.81
N ASP A 27 5.47 7.98 -12.32
CA ASP A 27 6.66 7.53 -13.05
C ASP A 27 6.29 6.61 -14.22
N ILE A 28 5.30 5.73 -14.06
CA ILE A 28 4.71 4.95 -15.17
C ILE A 28 4.09 5.88 -16.22
N ALA A 29 3.37 6.93 -15.80
CA ALA A 29 2.78 7.89 -16.72
C ALA A 29 3.84 8.70 -17.49
N LYS A 30 4.95 9.08 -16.84
CA LYS A 30 6.10 9.73 -17.50
C LYS A 30 6.81 8.78 -18.47
N ALA A 31 6.98 7.51 -18.10
CA ALA A 31 7.52 6.47 -18.98
C ALA A 31 6.64 6.25 -20.21
N GLY A 32 5.31 6.24 -20.05
CA GLY A 32 4.37 6.10 -21.16
C GLY A 32 4.19 7.34 -22.04
N THR A 33 4.61 8.53 -21.57
CA THR A 33 4.44 9.82 -22.29
C THR A 33 5.74 10.38 -22.87
N SER A 34 6.84 9.64 -22.79
CA SER A 34 8.14 10.16 -23.23
C SER A 34 8.26 10.23 -24.76
N LYS A 35 8.29 11.48 -25.23
CA LYS A 35 9.12 11.97 -26.35
C LYS A 35 10.51 11.29 -26.34
N PRO A 36 11.22 11.23 -27.48
CA PRO A 36 12.33 10.30 -27.75
C PRO A 36 13.58 10.34 -26.83
N ASP A 37 13.64 11.17 -25.79
CA ASP A 37 14.91 11.53 -25.13
C ASP A 37 14.94 11.34 -23.60
N ALA A 38 14.00 10.61 -22.96
CA ALA A 38 14.00 10.53 -21.48
C ALA A 38 13.87 9.15 -20.83
N ILE A 39 13.33 8.12 -21.48
CA ILE A 39 13.25 6.75 -20.92
C ILE A 39 13.46 5.77 -22.07
N ASP A 40 14.68 5.24 -22.19
CA ASP A 40 15.12 4.51 -23.40
C ASP A 40 15.06 2.98 -23.24
N THR A 41 14.47 2.45 -22.14
CA THR A 41 14.41 0.99 -21.96
C THR A 41 13.06 0.47 -21.43
N PRO A 42 12.47 -0.56 -22.07
CA PRO A 42 11.34 -1.33 -21.54
C PRO A 42 11.57 -1.90 -20.12
N ALA A 43 12.83 -2.02 -19.72
CA ALA A 43 13.25 -2.51 -18.41
C ALA A 43 12.79 -1.60 -17.25
N GLU A 44 12.86 -0.28 -17.43
CA GLU A 44 12.43 0.69 -16.40
C GLU A 44 10.91 0.67 -16.21
N LEU A 45 10.14 0.55 -17.29
CA LEU A 45 8.69 0.38 -17.21
C LEU A 45 8.30 -0.92 -16.49
N THR A 46 8.97 -2.04 -16.81
CA THR A 46 8.71 -3.31 -16.10
C THR A 46 9.09 -3.22 -14.62
N GLN A 47 10.15 -2.50 -14.27
CA GLN A 47 10.53 -2.29 -12.88
C GLN A 47 9.46 -1.48 -12.13
N SER A 48 8.99 -0.35 -12.69
CA SER A 48 7.92 0.44 -12.07
C SER A 48 6.61 -0.34 -11.93
N LEU A 49 6.29 -1.24 -12.86
CA LEU A 49 5.11 -2.11 -12.74
C LEU A 49 5.26 -3.17 -11.63
N VAL A 50 6.46 -3.70 -11.44
CA VAL A 50 6.75 -4.65 -10.34
C VAL A 50 6.67 -3.91 -9.00
N GLU A 51 7.28 -2.73 -8.89
CA GLU A 51 7.21 -1.88 -7.69
C GLU A 51 5.76 -1.49 -7.35
N LEU A 52 4.94 -1.19 -8.36
CA LEU A 52 3.51 -0.94 -8.17
C LEU A 52 2.80 -2.14 -7.54
N GLN A 53 3.08 -3.34 -8.05
CA GLN A 53 2.46 -4.58 -7.57
C GLN A 53 2.91 -4.95 -6.15
N GLU A 54 4.18 -4.74 -5.81
CA GLU A 54 4.68 -4.93 -4.45
C GLU A 54 4.00 -3.97 -3.47
N GLN A 55 3.83 -2.70 -3.86
CA GLN A 55 3.19 -1.69 -3.02
C GLN A 55 1.69 -1.94 -2.82
N GLU A 56 1.00 -2.47 -3.85
CA GLU A 56 -0.39 -2.93 -3.74
C GLU A 56 -0.51 -4.05 -2.70
N GLN A 57 0.35 -5.06 -2.74
CA GLN A 57 0.36 -6.16 -1.78
C GLN A 57 0.67 -5.69 -0.36
N ALA A 58 1.61 -4.77 -0.19
CA ALA A 58 1.94 -4.18 1.11
C ALA A 58 0.75 -3.42 1.71
N THR A 59 0.01 -2.68 0.88
CA THR A 59 -1.20 -1.95 1.29
C THR A 59 -2.32 -2.92 1.67
N LEU A 60 -2.52 -3.99 0.89
CA LEU A 60 -3.53 -5.02 1.18
C LEU A 60 -3.23 -5.76 2.49
N ALA A 61 -1.95 -6.03 2.78
CA ALA A 61 -1.54 -6.60 4.06
C ALA A 61 -1.86 -5.65 5.23
N ALA A 62 -1.62 -4.34 5.08
CA ALA A 62 -1.97 -3.35 6.10
C ALA A 62 -3.49 -3.29 6.35
N VAL A 63 -4.30 -3.34 5.29
CA VAL A 63 -5.78 -3.43 5.39
C VAL A 63 -6.20 -4.70 6.12
N LYS A 64 -5.57 -5.84 5.82
CA LYS A 64 -5.88 -7.11 6.49
C LYS A 64 -5.59 -7.05 7.99
N VAL A 65 -4.46 -6.45 8.40
CA VAL A 65 -4.13 -6.27 9.83
C VAL A 65 -5.19 -5.42 10.55
N VAL A 66 -5.69 -4.37 9.91
CA VAL A 66 -6.77 -3.54 10.46
C VAL A 66 -8.06 -4.37 10.62
N GLY A 67 -8.47 -5.11 9.59
CA GLY A 67 -9.68 -5.94 9.63
C GLY A 67 -9.62 -7.06 10.68
N GLU A 68 -8.49 -7.75 10.80
CA GLU A 68 -8.27 -8.77 11.84
C GLU A 68 -8.28 -8.14 13.25
N THR A 69 -7.78 -6.90 13.38
CA THR A 69 -7.84 -6.17 14.66
C THR A 69 -9.28 -5.80 15.03
N GLU A 70 -10.08 -5.36 14.07
CA GLU A 70 -11.52 -5.10 14.28
C GLU A 70 -12.28 -6.38 14.63
N GLN A 71 -11.96 -7.51 13.99
CA GLN A 71 -12.57 -8.80 14.30
C GLN A 71 -12.19 -9.30 15.71
N VAL A 72 -10.93 -9.17 16.12
CA VAL A 72 -10.50 -9.50 17.49
C VAL A 72 -11.15 -8.55 18.50
N LEU A 73 -11.25 -7.26 18.21
CA LEU A 73 -11.92 -6.29 19.09
C LEU A 73 -13.42 -6.59 19.20
N GLY A 74 -14.07 -6.93 18.09
CA GLY A 74 -15.48 -7.33 18.03
C GLY A 74 -15.76 -8.59 18.83
N THR A 75 -14.93 -9.63 18.69
CA THR A 75 -15.06 -10.87 19.49
C THR A 75 -14.82 -10.63 20.98
N LEU A 76 -13.85 -9.78 21.36
CA LEU A 76 -13.64 -9.40 22.77
C LEU A 76 -14.80 -8.60 23.37
N LEU A 77 -15.47 -7.77 22.58
CA LEU A 77 -16.67 -7.04 23.01
C LEU A 77 -17.87 -7.97 23.15
N ASP A 78 -18.07 -8.88 22.20
CA ASP A 78 -19.18 -9.84 22.17
C ASP A 78 -19.14 -10.82 23.36
N VAL A 79 -17.93 -11.25 23.78
CA VAL A 79 -17.76 -12.14 24.96
C VAL A 79 -18.03 -11.43 26.30
N LYS A 80 -18.10 -10.09 26.32
CA LYS A 80 -18.27 -9.29 27.54
C LYS A 80 -19.72 -8.86 27.79
N VAL A 81 -20.64 -9.19 26.89
CA VAL A 81 -22.10 -9.01 27.03
C VAL A 81 -22.73 -10.32 27.50
#